data_AF-A0A7H8M8A5-F1
#
_entry.id   AF-A0A7H8M8A5-F1
#
_cell.length_a   1.000
_cell.length_b   1.000
_cell.length_c   1.000
_cell.angle_alpha   90.00
_cell.angle_beta   90.00
_cell.angle_gamma   90.00
#
_symmetry.space_group_name_H-M   'P 1'
#
loop_
_entity.id
_entity.type
_entity.pdbx_description
1 polymer ?
#
loop_
_entity_poly.entity_id
_entity_poly.type
_entity_poly.pdbx_seq_one_letter_code
_entity_poly.pdbx_strand_id
1 'polypeptide(L)'
;MTDAPIHQIEFRWDPDYDLTGIAWSFESRTQFESWNTRLKKHAGVSARGRSAAAEAPSSAVYLTYPDGMAALILRSVDPRAMSPGNAVSGAGRGAGADRLHLVARALIGLSTTLTADIAMLIAASDPRGIFSRLPGQVGRGSPLQPMSFSHLIGNAAAPEDLEERARRAPGLAALLAAVLEDPARPVTMVLPPEEIRGPVASSRALALLWASRRILKPLLTDADGRPLDGWRAAFSTCEAPLTGGDGRTEPAVAFRDRGLEGPPLHEGPREVRPGDPAAPQGDLSAAAGLLAEAYAAFGDDAARLVRPVVQGCATLQDKILAVACSKEITEAIDPGRVPDARQPARVPGRGARWSPVPAPEPVPAAAGPAVGPRPEPVRAPSVPVPPRGDRHLVRLYQLLRETTAPAGTARIVDWVAARTARGAVLDREGFSSVLHVMEGERWFADRVAGLPDGTARMAALMEPLFAASFGDDALEDRLRRAHANGGLAPVIADALGVLAARLEPDRADWLAERCLGYALAQRAEDRTAPAGPAPAPPQESVVAAALLLPGRWLPGTAVGFLVWTWPALLAVLVVLRLA
;
A
#
# COMPACT_ATOMS: atom_id res chain seq x y z
N MET A 1 7.53 21.55 31.13
CA MET A 1 6.61 20.56 30.51
C MET A 1 7.48 19.64 29.67
N THR A 2 7.47 18.34 29.92
CA THR A 2 8.23 17.36 29.13
C THR A 2 7.50 17.09 27.82
N ASP A 3 8.18 17.24 26.68
CA ASP A 3 7.63 16.91 25.36
C ASP A 3 7.10 15.48 25.33
N ALA A 4 5.93 15.27 24.73
CA ALA A 4 5.39 13.92 24.52
C ALA A 4 6.35 13.12 23.63
N PRO A 5 6.73 11.88 24.02
CA PRO A 5 7.71 11.10 23.27
C PRO A 5 7.13 10.63 21.93
N ILE A 6 7.96 10.65 20.89
CA ILE A 6 7.69 10.02 19.60
C ILE A 6 8.36 8.64 19.61
N HIS A 7 7.56 7.59 19.62
CA HIS A 7 8.06 6.23 19.62
C HIS A 7 8.50 5.78 18.22
N GLN A 8 9.38 4.78 18.19
CA GLN A 8 9.96 4.25 16.97
C GLN A 8 9.73 2.75 16.85
N ILE A 9 9.54 2.27 15.61
CA ILE A 9 9.69 0.86 15.23
C ILE A 9 10.54 0.78 13.96
N GLU A 10 11.57 -0.05 13.95
CA GLU A 10 12.28 -0.43 12.73
C GLU A 10 11.72 -1.74 12.19
N PHE A 11 11.30 -1.73 10.93
CA PHE A 11 10.82 -2.89 10.18
C PHE A 11 11.87 -3.34 9.19
N ARG A 12 12.13 -4.64 9.19
CA ARG A 12 13.06 -5.30 8.27
C ARG A 12 12.57 -6.70 7.96
N TRP A 13 13.07 -7.25 6.85
CA TRP A 13 12.78 -8.63 6.48
C TRP A 13 13.31 -9.61 7.55
N ASP A 14 12.46 -10.54 7.94
CA ASP A 14 12.74 -11.63 8.86
C ASP A 14 12.35 -12.98 8.20
N PRO A 15 13.16 -14.04 8.33
CA PRO A 15 12.87 -15.33 7.72
C PRO A 15 11.55 -15.95 8.17
N ASP A 16 11.18 -15.77 9.44
CA ASP A 16 10.03 -16.43 10.04
C ASP A 16 8.75 -15.60 9.88
N TYR A 17 8.90 -14.28 9.73
CA TYR A 17 7.78 -13.33 9.81
C TYR A 17 7.69 -12.36 8.62
N ASP A 18 8.51 -12.52 7.57
CA ASP A 18 8.68 -11.55 6.47
C ASP A 18 9.03 -10.14 7.03
N LEU A 19 8.67 -9.06 6.34
CA LEU A 19 8.87 -7.70 6.81
C LEU A 19 8.11 -7.44 8.12
N THR A 20 8.81 -7.39 9.26
CA THR A 20 8.22 -7.19 10.61
C THR A 20 9.06 -6.21 11.44
N GLY A 21 8.49 -5.69 12.52
CA GLY A 21 9.23 -4.88 13.49
C GLY A 21 10.32 -5.70 14.19
N ILE A 22 11.57 -5.26 14.08
CA ILE A 22 12.74 -5.94 14.67
C ILE A 22 13.32 -5.19 15.88
N ALA A 23 13.03 -3.90 16.02
CA ALA A 23 13.51 -3.03 17.08
C ALA A 23 12.48 -1.94 17.37
N TRP A 24 12.34 -1.52 18.62
CA TRP A 24 11.31 -0.57 19.05
C TRP A 24 11.73 0.26 20.26
N SER A 25 11.02 1.37 20.50
CA SER A 25 11.24 2.26 21.65
C SER A 25 10.08 2.29 22.66
N PHE A 26 9.10 1.41 22.51
CA PHE A 26 8.03 1.22 23.50
C PHE A 26 8.55 0.55 24.77
N GLU A 27 8.02 0.98 25.91
CA GLU A 27 8.32 0.38 27.22
C GLU A 27 7.65 -1.00 27.37
N SER A 28 6.50 -1.21 26.72
CA SER A 28 5.73 -2.45 26.79
C SER A 28 5.74 -3.20 25.47
N ARG A 29 5.96 -4.52 25.56
CA ARG A 29 5.86 -5.45 24.42
C ARG A 29 4.46 -5.47 23.81
N THR A 30 3.40 -5.35 24.62
CA THR A 30 2.01 -5.34 24.14
C THR A 30 1.73 -4.10 23.28
N GLN A 31 2.29 -2.95 23.65
CA GLN A 31 2.19 -1.73 22.83
C GLN A 31 2.91 -1.91 21.50
N PHE A 32 4.13 -2.47 21.53
CA PHE A 32 4.87 -2.82 20.33
C PHE A 32 4.08 -3.77 19.43
N GLU A 33 3.55 -4.88 19.94
CA GLU A 33 2.82 -5.87 19.13
C GLU A 33 1.56 -5.27 18.49
N SER A 34 0.83 -4.41 19.22
CA SER A 34 -0.33 -3.67 18.70
C SER A 34 0.07 -2.78 17.52
N TRP A 35 1.11 -1.96 17.70
CA TRP A 35 1.59 -1.05 16.65
C TRP A 35 2.25 -1.78 15.47
N ASN A 36 3.03 -2.82 15.74
CA ASN A 36 3.63 -3.67 14.72
C ASN A 36 2.54 -4.25 13.82
N THR A 37 1.49 -4.82 14.41
CA THR A 37 0.35 -5.39 13.66
C THR A 37 -0.34 -4.34 12.80
N ARG A 38 -0.55 -3.12 13.32
CA ARG A 38 -1.18 -2.01 12.58
C ARG A 38 -0.34 -1.54 11.39
N LEU A 39 0.98 -1.47 11.55
CA LEU A 39 1.88 -0.79 10.61
C LEU A 39 2.59 -1.73 9.64
N LYS A 40 2.75 -3.02 9.96
CA LYS A 40 3.48 -4.01 9.16
C LYS A 40 3.09 -3.99 7.67
N LYS A 41 1.78 -3.92 7.39
CA LYS A 41 1.24 -3.89 6.01
C LYS A 41 1.63 -2.65 5.20
N HIS A 42 1.97 -1.55 5.88
CA HIS A 42 2.37 -0.29 5.25
C HIS A 42 3.90 -0.10 5.23
N ALA A 43 4.63 -0.90 6.02
CA ALA A 43 6.08 -0.88 6.02
C ALA A 43 6.66 -1.39 4.68
N GLY A 44 5.96 -2.28 3.98
CA GLY A 44 6.41 -2.83 2.71
C GLY A 44 5.93 -2.06 1.49
N VAL A 45 6.61 -2.26 0.36
CA VAL A 45 6.10 -1.97 -0.98
C VAL A 45 6.01 -3.29 -1.73
N SER A 46 4.87 -3.59 -2.35
CA SER A 46 4.73 -4.80 -3.16
C SER A 46 5.56 -4.67 -4.44
N ALA A 47 6.47 -5.60 -4.66
CA ALA A 47 7.32 -5.64 -5.85
C ALA A 47 6.77 -6.43 -7.03
N ARG A 48 5.50 -6.88 -6.93
CA ARG A 48 4.84 -7.60 -8.03
C ARG A 48 4.92 -6.77 -9.32
N GLY A 49 5.52 -7.37 -10.35
CA GLY A 49 5.55 -6.81 -11.71
C GLY A 49 6.62 -5.77 -12.00
N ARG A 50 7.68 -5.64 -11.16
CA ARG A 50 8.75 -4.62 -11.34
C ARG A 50 8.17 -3.19 -11.46
N SER A 51 7.29 -2.83 -10.54
CA SER A 51 6.73 -1.48 -10.46
C SER A 51 7.83 -0.47 -10.10
N ALA A 52 7.69 0.76 -10.59
CA ALA A 52 8.59 1.85 -10.20
C ALA A 52 8.57 2.11 -8.69
N ALA A 53 7.44 1.83 -8.04
CA ALA A 53 7.31 1.94 -6.60
C ALA A 53 8.27 1.03 -5.83
N ALA A 54 8.52 -0.18 -6.34
CA ALA A 54 9.44 -1.14 -5.72
C ALA A 54 10.92 -0.77 -5.93
N GLU A 55 11.21 -0.01 -6.99
CA GLU A 55 12.55 0.48 -7.33
C GLU A 55 12.87 1.83 -6.65
N ALA A 56 11.88 2.49 -6.04
CA ALA A 56 12.07 3.78 -5.39
C ALA A 56 13.04 3.66 -4.21
N PRO A 57 14.12 4.48 -4.15
CA PRO A 57 15.13 4.37 -3.10
C PRO A 57 14.61 4.80 -1.74
N SER A 58 13.55 5.63 -1.71
CA SER A 58 12.88 6.07 -0.49
C SER A 58 11.43 6.46 -0.75
N SER A 59 10.58 6.31 0.26
CA SER A 59 9.20 6.79 0.26
C SER A 59 8.67 7.02 1.66
N ALA A 60 7.54 7.72 1.77
CA ALA A 60 6.90 8.01 3.05
C ALA A 60 5.40 7.68 3.03
N VAL A 61 4.91 7.12 4.13
CA VAL A 61 3.47 6.88 4.39
C VAL A 61 3.11 7.54 5.70
N TYR A 62 2.08 8.38 5.71
CA TYR A 62 1.55 9.00 6.90
C TYR A 62 0.11 8.57 7.15
N LEU A 63 -0.18 8.14 8.38
CA LEU A 63 -1.46 7.59 8.81
C LEU A 63 -1.95 8.31 10.07
N THR A 64 -3.27 8.43 10.19
CA THR A 64 -3.95 8.96 11.37
C THR A 64 -4.94 7.93 11.88
N TYR A 65 -5.13 7.88 13.20
CA TYR A 65 -5.95 6.89 13.87
C TYR A 65 -7.03 7.55 14.73
N PRO A 66 -8.19 6.88 14.95
CA PRO A 66 -9.29 7.44 15.72
C PRO A 66 -8.96 7.76 17.19
N ASP A 67 -7.92 7.14 17.73
CA ASP A 67 -7.41 7.36 19.10
C ASP A 67 -6.56 8.64 19.22
N GLY A 68 -6.49 9.46 18.17
CA GLY A 68 -5.72 10.70 18.13
C GLY A 68 -4.23 10.48 17.89
N MET A 69 -3.80 9.25 17.60
CA MET A 69 -2.42 8.93 17.24
C MET A 69 -2.18 9.09 15.74
N ALA A 70 -0.93 9.30 15.37
CA ALA A 70 -0.45 9.31 14.00
C ALA A 70 0.84 8.48 13.87
N ALA A 71 1.08 7.99 12.67
CA ALA A 71 2.31 7.29 12.33
C ALA A 71 2.87 7.80 11.00
N LEU A 72 4.16 8.12 10.98
CA LEU A 72 4.93 8.35 9.75
C LEU A 72 5.87 7.16 9.55
N ILE A 73 5.77 6.48 8.41
CA ILE A 73 6.65 5.39 8.01
C ILE A 73 7.56 5.89 6.90
N LEU A 74 8.86 5.95 7.17
CA LEU A 74 9.88 6.20 6.16
C LEU A 74 10.43 4.88 5.68
N ARG A 75 10.27 4.59 4.39
CA ARG A 75 10.77 3.37 3.73
C ARG A 75 12.00 3.73 2.92
N SER A 76 12.98 2.84 2.88
CA SER A 76 14.19 2.97 2.09
C SER A 76 14.71 1.61 1.64
N VAL A 77 15.46 1.59 0.55
CA VAL A 77 16.17 0.38 0.10
C VAL A 77 17.61 0.45 0.61
N ASP A 78 18.00 -0.48 1.48
CA ASP A 78 19.37 -0.65 1.96
C ASP A 78 19.83 -2.11 1.77
N PRO A 79 20.62 -2.41 0.72
CA PRO A 79 21.16 -3.74 0.50
C PRO A 79 22.07 -4.24 1.63
N ARG A 80 22.70 -3.33 2.38
CA ARG A 80 23.63 -3.64 3.48
C ARG A 80 22.91 -3.93 4.79
N ALA A 81 21.61 -3.65 4.89
CA ALA A 81 20.85 -3.98 6.07
C ALA A 81 20.85 -5.51 6.32
N MET A 82 21.02 -6.35 5.29
CA MET A 82 21.14 -7.80 5.49
C MET A 82 22.32 -8.16 6.40
N SER A 83 22.06 -8.90 7.49
CA SER A 83 23.16 -9.51 8.25
C SER A 83 23.81 -10.62 7.40
N PRO A 84 25.15 -10.65 7.26
CA PRO A 84 25.85 -11.67 6.47
C PRO A 84 25.51 -13.12 6.87
N GLY A 85 25.12 -13.36 8.12
CA GLY A 85 24.69 -14.67 8.62
C GLY A 85 23.28 -15.12 8.17
N ASN A 86 22.43 -14.20 7.71
CA ASN A 86 21.08 -14.48 7.21
C ASN A 86 21.02 -14.60 5.68
N ALA A 87 22.13 -14.35 5.00
CA ALA A 87 22.30 -14.60 3.57
C ALA A 87 22.53 -16.09 3.28
N VAL A 88 21.77 -16.96 3.96
CA VAL A 88 21.75 -18.39 3.62
C VAL A 88 21.26 -18.51 2.19
N SER A 89 22.09 -19.16 1.37
CA SER A 89 21.93 -19.42 -0.05
C SER A 89 20.53 -19.97 -0.38
N GLY A 90 19.60 -19.09 -0.73
CA GLY A 90 18.21 -19.47 -1.09
C GLY A 90 17.21 -18.32 -1.08
N ALA A 91 17.38 -17.31 -0.22
CA ALA A 91 16.42 -16.21 -0.05
C ALA A 91 16.25 -15.32 -1.30
N GLY A 92 17.28 -15.22 -2.16
CA GLY A 92 17.26 -14.38 -3.36
C GLY A 92 16.40 -14.89 -4.53
N ARG A 93 15.66 -16.00 -4.37
CA ARG A 93 14.79 -16.56 -5.42
C ARG A 93 13.33 -16.80 -4.99
N GLY A 94 12.93 -16.38 -3.78
CA GLY A 94 11.57 -16.58 -3.23
C GLY A 94 10.66 -15.36 -3.34
N ALA A 95 9.37 -15.51 -3.01
CA ALA A 95 8.30 -14.49 -3.11
C ALA A 95 8.46 -13.25 -2.19
N GLY A 96 9.61 -13.08 -1.54
CA GLY A 96 10.00 -11.92 -0.74
C GLY A 96 11.39 -11.38 -1.08
N ALA A 97 12.03 -11.88 -2.15
CA ALA A 97 13.38 -11.47 -2.56
C ALA A 97 13.49 -9.95 -2.74
N ASP A 98 12.44 -9.35 -3.30
CA ASP A 98 12.37 -7.91 -3.56
C ASP A 98 12.20 -7.07 -2.27
N ARG A 99 11.81 -7.71 -1.16
CA ARG A 99 11.66 -7.07 0.17
C ARG A 99 12.90 -7.22 1.05
N LEU A 100 13.88 -8.03 0.63
CA LEU A 100 15.10 -8.31 1.40
C LEU A 100 15.92 -7.06 1.72
N HIS A 101 15.91 -6.10 0.79
CA HIS A 101 16.62 -4.85 0.92
C HIS A 101 15.75 -3.73 1.50
N LEU A 102 14.46 -4.01 1.77
CA LEU A 102 13.56 -3.00 2.27
C LEU A 102 13.74 -2.82 3.78
N VAL A 103 13.94 -1.56 4.14
CA VAL A 103 14.01 -1.08 5.51
C VAL A 103 12.92 -0.05 5.68
N ALA A 104 12.17 -0.11 6.77
CA ALA A 104 11.27 0.97 7.13
C ALA A 104 11.46 1.40 8.58
N ARG A 105 11.32 2.68 8.87
CA ARG A 105 11.26 3.19 10.24
C ARG A 105 9.99 3.99 10.44
N ALA A 106 9.17 3.52 11.38
CA ALA A 106 7.97 4.23 11.79
C ALA A 106 8.26 5.14 12.98
N LEU A 107 7.74 6.36 12.91
CA LEU A 107 7.62 7.34 13.99
C LEU A 107 6.16 7.39 14.42
N ILE A 108 5.88 7.25 15.71
CA ILE A 108 4.53 7.09 16.26
C ILE A 108 4.34 8.10 17.39
N GLY A 109 3.29 8.92 17.30
CA GLY A 109 3.02 9.94 18.31
C GLY A 109 1.61 10.51 18.21
N LEU A 110 1.32 11.55 18.99
CA LEU A 110 0.03 12.24 18.92
C LEU A 110 -0.11 12.98 17.57
N SER A 111 -1.28 12.86 16.94
CA SER A 111 -1.60 13.54 15.68
C SER A 111 -1.58 15.08 15.76
N THR A 112 -1.68 15.65 16.96
CA THR A 112 -1.54 17.08 17.24
C THR A 112 -0.08 17.55 17.21
N THR A 113 0.87 16.62 17.38
CA THR A 113 2.30 16.88 17.43
C THR A 113 2.97 16.42 16.12
N LEU A 114 2.84 15.13 15.80
CA LEU A 114 3.25 14.56 14.52
C LEU A 114 2.13 14.80 13.49
N THR A 115 1.95 16.05 13.08
CA THR A 115 0.97 16.41 12.05
C THR A 115 1.47 15.97 10.67
N ALA A 116 0.58 15.93 9.67
CA ALA A 116 0.99 15.64 8.29
C ALA A 116 1.99 16.67 7.74
N ASP A 117 1.91 17.94 8.17
CA ASP A 117 2.86 18.98 7.74
C ASP A 117 4.26 18.65 8.25
N ILE A 118 4.36 18.29 9.54
CA ILE A 118 5.61 17.83 10.13
C ILE A 118 6.09 16.54 9.47
N ALA A 119 5.18 15.61 9.18
CA ALA A 119 5.53 14.36 8.53
C ALA A 119 6.13 14.58 7.13
N MET A 120 5.64 15.55 6.37
CA MET A 120 6.20 15.93 5.08
C MET A 120 7.57 16.59 5.22
N LEU A 121 7.78 17.45 6.22
CA LEU A 121 9.09 18.05 6.49
C LEU A 121 10.12 16.97 6.86
N ILE A 122 9.77 16.04 7.75
CA ILE A 122 10.63 14.90 8.11
C ILE A 122 10.92 14.04 6.88
N ALA A 123 9.92 13.75 6.05
CA ALA A 123 10.13 12.99 4.81
C ALA A 123 11.03 13.72 3.79
N ALA A 124 11.04 15.05 3.79
CA ALA A 124 11.94 15.86 2.96
C ALA A 124 13.38 15.95 3.49
N SER A 125 13.63 15.52 4.72
CA SER A 125 14.91 15.72 5.43
C SER A 125 15.94 14.67 5.09
N ASP A 126 17.23 14.98 5.30
CA ASP A 126 18.28 13.96 5.33
C ASP A 126 18.09 13.07 6.57
N PRO A 127 17.90 11.73 6.41
CA PRO A 127 17.79 10.81 7.53
C PRO A 127 18.95 10.88 8.55
N ARG A 128 20.14 11.33 8.13
CA ARG A 128 21.32 11.52 9.02
C ARG A 128 21.13 12.63 10.03
N GLY A 129 20.36 13.66 9.71
CA GLY A 129 20.02 14.73 10.67
C GLY A 129 18.91 14.31 11.64
N ILE A 130 18.04 13.41 11.20
CA ILE A 130 16.89 12.96 11.99
C ILE A 130 17.29 11.86 12.98
N PHE A 131 17.95 10.80 12.49
CA PHE A 131 18.16 9.58 13.26
C PHE A 131 19.58 9.44 13.78
N SER A 132 19.72 9.14 15.08
CA SER A 132 21.02 8.83 15.70
C SER A 132 21.68 7.56 15.16
N ARG A 133 20.86 6.59 14.74
CA ARG A 133 21.28 5.42 13.94
C ARG A 133 20.41 5.36 12.72
N LEU A 134 20.97 5.26 11.51
CA LEU A 134 20.14 5.26 10.32
C LEU A 134 19.21 4.03 10.29
N PRO A 135 18.02 4.15 9.66
CA PRO A 135 17.22 2.98 9.34
C PRO A 135 18.09 1.92 8.67
N GLY A 136 18.00 0.67 9.13
CA GLY A 136 18.76 -0.45 8.56
C GLY A 136 20.01 -0.80 9.35
N GLN A 137 20.50 0.12 10.18
CA GLN A 137 21.70 -0.06 11.01
C GLN A 137 21.39 -0.59 12.43
N VAL A 138 20.13 -0.88 12.73
CA VAL A 138 19.73 -1.34 14.06
C VAL A 138 19.61 -2.86 14.06
N GLY A 139 20.21 -3.50 15.06
CA GLY A 139 20.15 -4.94 15.24
C GLY A 139 18.80 -5.40 15.80
N ARG A 140 18.41 -6.65 15.51
CA ARG A 140 17.20 -7.27 16.07
C ARG A 140 17.25 -7.24 17.60
N GLY A 141 16.13 -6.87 18.22
CA GLY A 141 15.98 -6.74 19.67
C GLY A 141 16.75 -5.56 20.29
N SER A 142 17.46 -4.75 19.49
CA SER A 142 18.14 -3.57 20.01
C SER A 142 17.10 -2.53 20.45
N PRO A 143 17.23 -1.95 21.66
CA PRO A 143 16.33 -0.89 22.08
C PRO A 143 16.55 0.36 21.24
N LEU A 144 15.46 0.94 20.75
CA LEU A 144 15.46 2.29 20.20
C LEU A 144 15.12 3.27 21.32
N GLN A 145 15.70 4.46 21.28
CA GLN A 145 15.32 5.54 22.18
C GLN A 145 14.11 6.28 21.62
N PRO A 146 13.09 6.63 22.42
CA PRO A 146 12.05 7.56 21.97
C PRO A 146 12.68 8.88 21.52
N MET A 147 12.10 9.52 20.51
CA MET A 147 12.56 10.80 20.00
C MET A 147 11.77 11.95 20.63
N SER A 148 12.43 13.06 20.90
CA SER A 148 11.73 14.30 21.27
C SER A 148 11.21 14.99 20.01
N PHE A 149 10.01 15.57 20.10
CA PHE A 149 9.44 16.35 19.02
C PHE A 149 10.32 17.55 18.65
N SER A 150 10.86 18.25 19.65
CA SER A 150 11.79 19.36 19.46
C SER A 150 13.04 18.97 18.65
N HIS A 151 13.58 17.75 18.86
CA HIS A 151 14.70 17.25 18.05
C HIS A 151 14.28 16.97 16.60
N LEU A 152 13.14 16.32 16.41
CA LEU A 152 12.62 16.01 15.08
C LEU A 152 12.41 17.28 14.25
N ILE A 153 11.73 18.28 14.82
CA ILE A 153 11.42 19.51 14.10
C ILE A 153 12.66 20.38 13.86
N GLY A 154 13.59 20.42 14.83
CA GLY A 154 14.83 21.19 14.70
C GLY A 154 15.80 20.66 13.65
N ASN A 155 15.67 19.40 13.25
CA ASN A 155 16.47 18.77 12.20
C ASN A 155 15.67 18.48 10.92
N ALA A 156 14.38 18.85 10.88
CA ALA A 156 13.56 18.68 9.70
C ALA A 156 13.93 19.71 8.62
N ALA A 157 13.60 19.40 7.36
CA ALA A 157 13.77 20.31 6.25
C ALA A 157 13.02 21.63 6.50
N ALA A 158 13.57 22.73 6.00
CA ALA A 158 12.93 24.03 6.12
C ALA A 158 11.63 24.03 5.29
N PRO A 159 10.52 24.62 5.81
CA PRO A 159 9.27 24.69 5.07
C PRO A 159 9.40 25.47 3.75
N GLU A 160 10.29 26.45 3.69
CA GLU A 160 10.56 27.27 2.51
C GLU A 160 11.08 26.42 1.33
N ASP A 161 11.91 25.41 1.60
CA ASP A 161 12.45 24.51 0.58
C ASP A 161 11.38 23.62 -0.06
N LEU A 162 10.37 23.23 0.73
CA LEU A 162 9.20 22.49 0.22
C LEU A 162 8.27 23.43 -0.54
N GLU A 163 8.01 24.62 0.00
CA GLU A 163 7.18 25.63 -0.64
C GLU A 163 7.71 26.00 -2.02
N GLU A 164 9.01 26.28 -2.15
CA GLU A 164 9.63 26.69 -3.41
C GLU A 164 9.46 25.64 -4.52
N ARG A 165 9.50 24.36 -4.14
CA ARG A 165 9.26 23.23 -5.06
C ARG A 165 7.78 23.06 -5.35
N ALA A 166 6.94 23.15 -4.32
CA ALA A 166 5.50 23.04 -4.42
C ALA A 166 4.90 24.09 -5.38
N ARG A 167 5.42 25.33 -5.36
CA ARG A 167 5.00 26.41 -6.28
C ARG A 167 5.24 26.10 -7.76
N ARG A 168 6.24 25.26 -8.06
CA ARG A 168 6.61 24.89 -9.43
C ARG A 168 6.07 23.52 -9.85
N ALA A 169 5.45 22.78 -8.94
CA ALA A 169 4.98 21.43 -9.21
C ALA A 169 3.75 21.46 -10.13
N PRO A 170 3.82 20.88 -11.34
CA PRO A 170 2.66 20.86 -12.22
C PRO A 170 1.57 19.93 -11.67
N GLY A 171 0.33 20.08 -12.14
CA GLY A 171 -0.78 19.16 -11.83
C GLY A 171 -1.45 19.34 -10.47
N LEU A 172 -1.15 20.43 -9.76
CA LEU A 172 -1.84 20.80 -8.53
C LEU A 172 -3.35 20.96 -8.77
N ALA A 173 -3.77 21.69 -9.81
CA ALA A 173 -5.19 21.90 -10.12
C ALA A 173 -5.98 20.58 -10.28
N ALA A 174 -5.41 19.57 -10.95
CA ALA A 174 -6.04 18.27 -11.12
C ALA A 174 -6.23 17.55 -9.77
N LEU A 175 -5.22 17.60 -8.90
CA LEU A 175 -5.31 17.06 -7.54
C LEU A 175 -6.36 17.81 -6.70
N LEU A 176 -6.38 19.14 -6.74
CA LEU A 176 -7.34 19.97 -6.01
C LEU A 176 -8.78 19.67 -6.44
N ALA A 177 -9.04 19.63 -7.75
CA ALA A 177 -10.36 19.31 -8.27
C ALA A 177 -10.85 17.93 -7.80
N ALA A 178 -9.96 16.93 -7.86
CA ALA A 178 -10.28 15.57 -7.45
C ALA A 178 -10.58 15.44 -5.96
N VAL A 179 -9.86 16.16 -5.10
CA VAL A 179 -10.11 16.20 -3.66
C VAL A 179 -11.40 16.95 -3.34
N LEU A 180 -11.64 18.09 -3.99
CA LEU A 180 -12.80 18.93 -3.71
C LEU A 180 -14.14 18.32 -4.18
N GLU A 181 -14.13 17.46 -5.20
CA GLU A 181 -15.36 16.82 -5.67
C GLU A 181 -15.97 15.85 -4.64
N ASP A 182 -15.13 15.12 -3.92
CA ASP A 182 -15.55 14.20 -2.85
C ASP A 182 -14.39 14.02 -1.84
N PRO A 183 -14.30 14.90 -0.81
CA PRO A 183 -13.17 14.88 0.13
C PRO A 183 -13.07 13.61 0.97
N ALA A 184 -14.17 12.84 1.08
CA ALA A 184 -14.19 11.57 1.80
C ALA A 184 -13.57 10.42 0.96
N ARG A 185 -13.56 10.56 -0.37
CA ARG A 185 -13.04 9.54 -1.29
C ARG A 185 -11.53 9.70 -1.50
N PRO A 186 -10.74 8.63 -1.27
CA PRO A 186 -9.30 8.65 -1.56
C PRO A 186 -8.97 8.99 -3.02
N VAL A 187 -7.90 9.75 -3.21
CA VAL A 187 -7.36 10.13 -4.52
C VAL A 187 -6.05 9.40 -4.77
N THR A 188 -5.93 8.79 -5.94
CA THR A 188 -4.68 8.22 -6.46
C THR A 188 -4.16 9.06 -7.61
N MET A 189 -3.05 9.73 -7.37
CA MET A 189 -2.31 10.47 -8.38
C MET A 189 -1.38 9.52 -9.12
N VAL A 190 -1.60 9.38 -10.42
CA VAL A 190 -0.76 8.58 -11.31
C VAL A 190 0.39 9.44 -11.83
N LEU A 191 1.61 9.15 -11.38
CA LEU A 191 2.81 9.83 -11.86
C LEU A 191 3.57 8.99 -12.90
N PRO A 192 4.40 9.62 -13.75
CA PRO A 192 5.37 8.89 -14.55
C PRO A 192 6.26 7.99 -13.67
N PRO A 193 6.55 6.75 -14.10
CA PRO A 193 7.43 5.82 -13.36
C PRO A 193 8.76 6.45 -12.92
N GLU A 194 9.31 7.34 -13.73
CA GLU A 194 10.59 8.03 -13.54
C GLU A 194 10.54 8.99 -12.35
N GLU A 195 9.39 9.64 -12.14
CA GLU A 195 9.16 10.51 -10.98
C GLU A 195 8.98 9.70 -9.69
N ILE A 196 8.44 8.47 -9.79
CA ILE A 196 8.26 7.55 -8.66
C ILE A 196 9.60 6.91 -8.24
N ARG A 197 10.47 6.57 -9.19
CA ARG A 197 11.82 6.02 -8.92
C ARG A 197 12.76 7.00 -8.23
N GLY A 198 12.43 8.30 -8.21
CA GLY A 198 13.25 9.32 -7.57
C GLY A 198 13.23 9.24 -6.03
N PRO A 199 14.20 9.87 -5.34
CA PRO A 199 14.17 9.95 -3.89
C PRO A 199 13.01 10.81 -3.39
N VAL A 200 12.41 10.43 -2.27
CA VAL A 200 11.22 11.09 -1.70
C VAL A 200 11.46 12.57 -1.45
N ALA A 201 12.66 12.93 -1.01
CA ALA A 201 13.05 14.30 -0.69
C ALA A 201 12.96 15.24 -1.89
N SER A 202 13.15 14.77 -3.12
CA SER A 202 13.02 15.58 -4.35
C SER A 202 11.77 15.22 -5.17
N SER A 203 10.88 14.38 -4.63
CA SER A 203 9.72 13.89 -5.38
C SER A 203 8.67 14.97 -5.61
N ARG A 204 8.03 14.95 -6.78
CA ARG A 204 6.86 15.79 -7.08
C ARG A 204 5.67 15.44 -6.17
N ALA A 205 5.54 14.16 -5.79
CA ALA A 205 4.51 13.70 -4.87
C ALA A 205 4.50 14.51 -3.56
N LEU A 206 5.67 14.70 -2.95
CA LEU A 206 5.79 15.46 -1.72
C LEU A 206 5.47 16.96 -1.91
N ALA A 207 5.90 17.54 -3.03
CA ALA A 207 5.60 18.93 -3.39
C ALA A 207 4.08 19.16 -3.60
N LEU A 208 3.40 18.24 -4.28
CA LEU A 208 1.95 18.29 -4.50
C LEU A 208 1.16 18.09 -3.20
N LEU A 209 1.59 17.18 -2.31
CA LEU A 209 1.00 17.01 -0.99
C LEU A 209 1.11 18.28 -0.15
N TRP A 210 2.28 18.92 -0.16
CA TRP A 210 2.52 20.17 0.57
C TRP A 210 1.58 21.27 0.08
N ALA A 211 1.59 21.56 -1.22
CA ALA A 211 0.73 22.59 -1.81
C ALA A 211 -0.76 22.34 -1.56
N SER A 212 -1.23 21.13 -1.89
CA SER A 212 -2.65 20.79 -1.78
C SER A 212 -3.15 20.95 -0.36
N ARG A 213 -2.37 20.50 0.63
CA ARG A 213 -2.76 20.60 2.03
C ARG A 213 -2.86 22.04 2.52
N ARG A 214 -1.91 22.89 2.13
CA ARG A 214 -1.87 24.31 2.51
C ARG A 214 -3.05 25.07 1.93
N ILE A 215 -3.30 24.90 0.63
CA ILE A 215 -4.32 25.66 -0.08
C ILE A 215 -5.75 25.16 0.20
N LEU A 216 -5.94 23.87 0.49
CA LEU A 216 -7.26 23.30 0.81
C LEU A 216 -7.70 23.52 2.25
N LYS A 217 -6.77 23.84 3.17
CA LYS A 217 -7.07 23.99 4.59
C LYS A 217 -8.25 24.94 4.88
N PRO A 218 -8.34 26.14 4.27
CA PRO A 218 -9.50 27.03 4.49
C PRO A 218 -10.84 26.44 4.03
N LEU A 219 -10.84 25.51 3.06
CA LEU A 219 -12.05 24.90 2.53
C LEU A 219 -12.48 23.68 3.34
N LEU A 220 -11.52 22.82 3.70
CA LEU A 220 -11.75 21.47 4.24
C LEU A 220 -11.47 21.34 5.75
N THR A 221 -11.26 22.45 6.45
CA THR A 221 -11.16 22.45 7.91
C THR A 221 -12.02 23.54 8.54
N ASP A 222 -12.46 23.32 9.78
CA ASP A 222 -13.13 24.34 10.59
C ASP A 222 -12.14 25.35 11.19
N ALA A 223 -12.65 26.31 11.97
CA ALA A 223 -11.83 27.34 12.63
C ALA A 223 -10.80 26.76 13.61
N ASP A 224 -11.09 25.58 14.19
CA ASP A 224 -10.19 24.85 15.08
C ASP A 224 -9.22 23.93 14.31
N GLY A 225 -9.31 23.90 12.97
CA GLY A 225 -8.48 23.09 12.09
C GLY A 225 -8.90 21.62 12.01
N ARG A 226 -10.09 21.25 12.49
CA ARG A 226 -10.63 19.89 12.36
C ARG A 226 -11.11 19.65 10.94
N PRO A 227 -10.89 18.45 10.39
CA PRO A 227 -11.33 18.13 9.04
C PRO A 227 -12.85 18.15 8.90
N LEU A 228 -13.32 18.69 7.78
CA LEU A 228 -14.72 18.70 7.35
C LEU A 228 -14.92 17.73 6.17
N ASP A 229 -16.18 17.40 5.87
CA ASP A 229 -16.58 16.67 4.65
C ASP A 229 -15.88 15.30 4.47
N GLY A 230 -15.45 14.68 5.57
CA GLY A 230 -14.74 13.41 5.56
C GLY A 230 -13.27 13.50 5.12
N TRP A 231 -12.73 14.70 4.96
CA TRP A 231 -11.33 14.92 4.58
C TRP A 231 -10.36 14.27 5.58
N ARG A 232 -9.31 13.65 5.06
CA ARG A 232 -8.31 12.92 5.84
C ARG A 232 -6.91 13.42 5.54
N ALA A 233 -6.07 13.46 6.57
CA ALA A 233 -4.68 13.89 6.44
C ALA A 233 -3.71 12.79 6.01
N ALA A 234 -4.18 11.54 5.88
CA ALA A 234 -3.34 10.40 5.57
C ALA A 234 -2.83 10.45 4.12
N PHE A 235 -1.55 10.16 3.89
CA PHE A 235 -0.97 10.17 2.54
C PHE A 235 0.07 9.07 2.34
N SER A 236 0.39 8.78 1.09
CA SER A 236 1.59 8.03 0.71
C SER A 236 2.24 8.63 -0.53
N THR A 237 3.55 8.84 -0.50
CA THR A 237 4.30 9.43 -1.61
C THR A 237 4.60 8.43 -2.73
N CYS A 238 4.37 7.14 -2.49
CA CYS A 238 4.68 6.06 -3.43
C CYS A 238 3.98 4.78 -2.94
N GLU A 239 3.10 4.19 -3.75
CA GLU A 239 2.54 2.87 -3.49
C GLU A 239 2.63 2.01 -4.75
N ALA A 240 2.64 0.69 -4.55
CA ALA A 240 2.49 -0.24 -5.67
C ALA A 240 1.17 0.04 -6.42
N PRO A 241 1.07 -0.31 -7.71
CA PRO A 241 -0.18 -0.18 -8.47
C PRO A 241 -1.36 -0.81 -7.74
N LEU A 242 -2.54 -0.21 -7.86
CA LEU A 242 -3.76 -0.70 -7.22
C LEU A 242 -4.05 -2.14 -7.66
N THR A 243 -3.88 -3.09 -6.73
CA THR A 243 -4.41 -4.44 -6.91
C THR A 243 -5.84 -4.44 -6.37
N GLY A 244 -6.83 -4.58 -7.26
CA GLY A 244 -8.27 -4.40 -7.01
C GLY A 244 -8.69 -4.55 -5.53
N GLY A 245 -8.93 -3.41 -4.89
CA GLY A 245 -9.42 -3.18 -3.52
C GLY A 245 -10.63 -2.25 -3.55
N ASP A 246 -11.42 -2.15 -2.47
CA ASP A 246 -12.49 -1.14 -2.38
C ASP A 246 -11.96 0.29 -2.12
N GLY A 247 -10.64 0.44 -1.96
CA GLY A 247 -9.98 1.72 -1.74
C GLY A 247 -10.19 2.37 -0.37
N ARG A 248 -11.09 1.83 0.47
CA ARG A 248 -11.54 2.52 1.70
C ARG A 248 -10.48 2.55 2.80
N THR A 249 -9.52 1.62 2.73
CA THR A 249 -8.38 1.56 3.65
C THR A 249 -7.15 2.32 3.14
N GLU A 250 -7.24 2.94 1.96
CA GLU A 250 -6.15 3.68 1.36
C GLU A 250 -5.87 5.00 2.09
N PRO A 251 -4.64 5.53 1.96
CA PRO A 251 -4.36 6.92 2.29
C PRO A 251 -5.28 7.86 1.51
N ALA A 252 -5.58 9.04 2.06
CA ALA A 252 -6.46 10.01 1.43
C ALA A 252 -5.89 10.48 0.08
N VAL A 253 -4.57 10.62 0.00
CA VAL A 253 -3.85 10.87 -1.25
C VAL A 253 -2.69 9.89 -1.36
N ALA A 254 -2.64 9.13 -2.44
CA ALA A 254 -1.55 8.21 -2.76
C ALA A 254 -0.98 8.48 -4.14
N PHE A 255 0.33 8.34 -4.31
CA PHE A 255 0.99 8.45 -5.62
C PHE A 255 1.45 7.09 -6.09
N ARG A 256 1.21 6.76 -7.36
CA ARG A 256 1.49 5.44 -7.93
C ARG A 256 1.99 5.58 -9.36
N ASP A 257 2.77 4.60 -9.81
CA ASP A 257 2.96 4.38 -11.23
C ASP A 257 1.74 3.66 -11.81
N ARG A 258 1.42 3.94 -13.07
CA ARG A 258 0.41 3.15 -13.79
C ARG A 258 1.10 1.92 -14.35
N GLY A 259 0.82 0.77 -13.75
CA GLY A 259 1.06 -0.51 -14.42
C GLY A 259 0.31 -0.56 -15.76
N LEU A 260 0.89 -1.23 -16.76
CA LEU A 260 0.21 -1.54 -18.02
C LEU A 260 -1.15 -2.23 -17.70
N GLU A 261 -2.27 -1.59 -18.06
CA GLU A 261 -3.63 -2.17 -18.07
C GLU A 261 -4.37 -2.48 -16.74
N GLY A 262 -4.53 -1.49 -15.86
CA GLY A 262 -5.57 -1.54 -14.80
C GLY A 262 -6.96 -1.04 -15.30
N PRO A 263 -8.08 -1.74 -15.02
CA PRO A 263 -9.42 -1.21 -15.29
C PRO A 263 -9.78 -0.08 -14.31
N PRO A 264 -10.61 0.90 -14.71
CA PRO A 264 -11.07 1.96 -13.82
C PRO A 264 -11.87 1.38 -12.65
N LEU A 265 -11.56 1.83 -11.44
CA LEU A 265 -12.29 1.45 -10.23
C LEU A 265 -13.54 2.33 -10.08
N HIS A 266 -14.69 1.81 -10.49
CA HIS A 266 -15.96 2.54 -10.34
C HIS A 266 -16.33 2.80 -8.86
N GLU A 267 -15.77 2.04 -7.92
CA GLU A 267 -16.01 2.20 -6.46
C GLU A 267 -14.73 2.41 -5.62
N GLY A 268 -13.55 2.45 -6.24
CA GLY A 268 -12.25 2.56 -5.55
C GLY A 268 -11.71 3.98 -5.45
N PRO A 269 -10.41 4.16 -5.13
CA PRO A 269 -9.78 5.48 -5.14
C PRO A 269 -9.93 6.13 -6.52
N ARG A 270 -10.16 7.44 -6.52
CA ARG A 270 -10.28 8.20 -7.75
C ARG A 270 -8.90 8.35 -8.39
N GLU A 271 -8.74 7.84 -9.60
CA GLU A 271 -7.50 8.02 -10.36
C GLU A 271 -7.44 9.38 -11.02
N VAL A 272 -6.30 10.05 -10.91
CA VAL A 272 -6.04 11.37 -11.49
C VAL A 272 -4.65 11.35 -12.11
N ARG A 273 -4.50 11.83 -13.34
CA ARG A 273 -3.18 12.07 -13.91
C ARG A 273 -2.91 13.58 -13.89
N PRO A 274 -1.71 14.02 -13.48
CA PRO A 274 -1.36 15.43 -13.43
C PRO A 274 -1.48 16.18 -14.77
N GLY A 275 -1.40 15.46 -15.89
CA GLY A 275 -1.50 16.00 -17.24
C GLY A 275 -2.88 15.86 -17.88
N ASP A 276 -3.83 15.19 -17.22
CA ASP A 276 -5.20 15.18 -17.71
C ASP A 276 -5.78 16.59 -17.55
N PRO A 277 -6.44 17.16 -18.58
CA PRO A 277 -7.18 18.39 -18.41
C PRO A 277 -8.19 18.17 -17.27
N ALA A 278 -8.29 19.14 -16.35
CA ALA A 278 -9.36 19.11 -15.36
C ALA A 278 -10.69 18.85 -16.09
N ALA A 279 -11.52 17.94 -15.56
CA ALA A 279 -12.82 17.57 -16.12
C ALA A 279 -13.61 18.82 -16.58
N PRO A 280 -14.49 18.70 -17.59
CA PRO A 280 -14.97 19.83 -18.40
C PRO A 280 -15.52 21.02 -17.59
N GLN A 281 -15.40 22.21 -18.20
CA GLN A 281 -15.77 23.53 -17.69
C GLN A 281 -16.93 23.53 -16.66
N GLY A 282 -16.62 23.97 -15.44
CA GLY A 282 -17.57 24.11 -14.33
C GLY A 282 -16.89 24.70 -13.10
N ASP A 283 -17.68 25.05 -12.08
CA ASP A 283 -17.21 25.80 -10.90
C ASP A 283 -16.08 25.10 -10.14
N LEU A 284 -16.11 23.77 -10.05
CA LEU A 284 -15.06 22.97 -9.42
C LEU A 284 -13.70 23.13 -10.12
N SER A 285 -13.69 23.02 -11.45
CA SER A 285 -12.49 23.14 -12.26
C SER A 285 -11.93 24.56 -12.22
N ALA A 286 -12.83 25.57 -12.26
CA ALA A 286 -12.46 26.98 -12.12
C ALA A 286 -11.86 27.27 -10.73
N ALA A 287 -12.50 26.81 -9.65
CA ALA A 287 -11.97 26.97 -8.30
C ALA A 287 -10.61 26.27 -8.12
N ALA A 288 -10.48 25.03 -8.58
CA ALA A 288 -9.23 24.29 -8.48
C ALA A 288 -8.09 24.94 -9.28
N GLY A 289 -8.38 25.46 -10.48
CA GLY A 289 -7.45 26.25 -11.28
C GLY A 289 -7.01 27.51 -10.55
N LEU A 290 -7.96 28.30 -10.06
CA LEU A 290 -7.67 29.56 -9.38
C LEU A 290 -6.88 29.35 -8.07
N LEU A 291 -7.19 28.30 -7.30
CA LEU A 291 -6.42 27.93 -6.10
C LEU A 291 -4.99 27.50 -6.46
N ALA A 292 -4.80 26.75 -7.53
CA ALA A 292 -3.48 26.33 -7.97
C ALA A 292 -2.64 27.52 -8.46
N GLU A 293 -3.25 28.46 -9.19
CA GLU A 293 -2.61 29.71 -9.63
C GLU A 293 -2.27 30.62 -8.44
N ALA A 294 -3.20 30.77 -7.48
CA ALA A 294 -2.95 31.48 -6.24
C ALA A 294 -1.75 30.89 -5.48
N TYR A 295 -1.68 29.57 -5.37
CA TYR A 295 -0.56 28.90 -4.73
C TYR A 295 0.76 29.09 -5.52
N ALA A 296 0.73 29.03 -6.85
CA ALA A 296 1.92 29.30 -7.65
C ALA A 296 2.46 30.74 -7.44
N ALA A 297 1.55 31.72 -7.35
CA ALA A 297 1.89 33.12 -7.15
C ALA A 297 2.36 33.44 -5.73
N PHE A 298 1.66 32.95 -4.70
CA PHE A 298 1.83 33.36 -3.30
C PHE A 298 2.37 32.27 -2.38
N GLY A 299 2.52 31.04 -2.83
CA GLY A 299 2.98 29.91 -2.02
C GLY A 299 2.10 29.65 -0.81
N ASP A 300 2.71 29.45 0.37
CA ASP A 300 2.00 29.14 1.61
C ASP A 300 1.07 30.30 2.05
N ASP A 301 1.38 31.53 1.66
CA ASP A 301 0.57 32.71 1.97
C ASP A 301 -0.74 32.78 1.16
N ALA A 302 -0.90 31.97 0.11
CA ALA A 302 -2.14 31.89 -0.68
C ALA A 302 -3.37 31.57 0.19
N ALA A 303 -3.19 30.80 1.28
CA ALA A 303 -4.28 30.51 2.21
C ALA A 303 -4.87 31.77 2.89
N ARG A 304 -4.11 32.86 3.00
CA ARG A 304 -4.60 34.16 3.52
C ARG A 304 -5.51 34.88 2.55
N LEU A 305 -5.34 34.67 1.24
CA LEU A 305 -6.24 35.18 0.20
C LEU A 305 -7.55 34.40 0.16
N VAL A 306 -7.48 33.07 0.32
CA VAL A 306 -8.64 32.19 0.23
C VAL A 306 -9.55 32.30 1.46
N ARG A 307 -8.99 32.45 2.66
CA ARG A 307 -9.77 32.40 3.91
C ARG A 307 -10.92 33.42 3.98
N PRO A 308 -10.74 34.71 3.64
CA PRO A 308 -11.84 35.68 3.65
C PRO A 308 -12.95 35.37 2.65
N VAL A 309 -12.60 34.79 1.49
CA VAL A 309 -13.56 34.46 0.41
C VAL A 309 -14.53 33.37 0.83
N VAL A 310 -14.03 32.37 1.56
CA VAL A 310 -14.84 31.23 2.04
C VAL A 310 -15.43 31.46 3.43
N GLN A 311 -15.14 32.60 4.06
CA GLN A 311 -15.60 32.93 5.39
C GLN A 311 -17.11 33.21 5.37
N GLY A 312 -17.89 32.39 6.09
CA GLY A 312 -19.35 32.51 6.15
C GLY A 312 -20.10 31.60 5.17
N CYS A 313 -19.41 30.88 4.28
CA CYS A 313 -20.01 29.84 3.47
C CYS A 313 -20.41 28.64 4.34
N ALA A 314 -21.65 28.16 4.20
CA ALA A 314 -22.19 27.08 5.02
C ALA A 314 -21.76 25.69 4.51
N THR A 315 -21.73 25.49 3.18
CA THR A 315 -21.42 24.20 2.56
C THR A 315 -20.12 24.24 1.76
N LEU A 316 -19.52 23.07 1.51
CA LEU A 316 -18.36 22.97 0.62
C LEU A 316 -18.66 23.49 -0.79
N GLN A 317 -19.86 23.22 -1.31
CA GLN A 317 -20.29 23.71 -2.62
C GLN A 317 -20.31 25.25 -2.67
N ASP A 318 -20.79 25.91 -1.60
CA ASP A 318 -20.78 27.37 -1.50
C ASP A 318 -19.34 27.91 -1.49
N LYS A 319 -18.43 27.22 -0.79
CA LYS A 319 -17.00 27.60 -0.77
C LYS A 319 -16.38 27.46 -2.16
N ILE A 320 -16.67 26.37 -2.87
CA ILE A 320 -16.20 26.14 -4.24
C ILE A 320 -16.69 27.26 -5.17
N LEU A 321 -17.99 27.58 -5.12
CA LEU A 321 -18.57 28.67 -5.90
C LEU A 321 -17.97 30.04 -5.55
N ALA A 322 -17.80 30.34 -4.26
CA ALA A 322 -17.20 31.59 -3.81
C ALA A 322 -15.77 31.77 -4.34
N VAL A 323 -14.96 30.71 -4.34
CA VAL A 323 -13.63 30.72 -4.92
C VAL A 323 -13.69 30.85 -6.44
N ALA A 324 -14.50 30.04 -7.12
CA ALA A 324 -14.63 30.05 -8.58
C ALA A 324 -15.02 31.43 -9.13
N CYS A 325 -15.84 32.18 -8.40
CA CYS A 325 -16.31 33.51 -8.78
C CYS A 325 -15.52 34.66 -8.12
N SER A 326 -14.45 34.39 -7.36
CA SER A 326 -13.74 35.43 -6.62
C SER A 326 -12.95 36.35 -7.54
N LYS A 327 -13.39 37.61 -7.59
CA LYS A 327 -12.65 38.69 -8.26
C LYS A 327 -11.41 39.05 -7.47
N GLU A 328 -11.46 38.97 -6.14
CA GLU A 328 -10.35 39.33 -5.25
C GLU A 328 -9.13 38.42 -5.49
N ILE A 329 -9.34 37.10 -5.58
CA ILE A 329 -8.26 36.16 -5.88
C ILE A 329 -7.75 36.37 -7.31
N THR A 330 -8.66 36.54 -8.28
CA THR A 330 -8.30 36.76 -9.69
C THR A 330 -7.48 38.04 -9.87
N GLU A 331 -7.91 39.16 -9.29
CA GLU A 331 -7.20 40.44 -9.36
C GLU A 331 -5.86 40.42 -8.61
N ALA A 332 -5.73 39.62 -7.54
CA ALA A 332 -4.45 39.46 -6.84
C ALA A 332 -3.41 38.69 -7.67
N ILE A 333 -3.84 37.71 -8.47
CA ILE A 333 -2.96 36.89 -9.30
C ILE A 333 -2.50 37.62 -10.57
N ASP A 334 -3.34 38.50 -11.13
CA ASP A 334 -3.08 39.16 -12.42
C ASP A 334 -1.78 40.01 -12.40
N PRO A 335 -0.72 39.61 -13.12
CA PRO A 335 0.55 40.31 -13.15
C PRO A 335 0.47 41.68 -13.87
N GLY A 336 -0.62 41.97 -14.59
CA GLY A 336 -0.85 43.24 -15.29
C GLY A 336 -1.34 44.40 -14.41
N ARG A 337 -1.81 44.11 -13.20
CA ARG A 337 -2.12 45.10 -12.16
C ARG A 337 -1.14 44.92 -11.01
N VAL A 338 0.06 45.44 -11.16
CA VAL A 338 0.88 45.82 -10.00
C VAL A 338 0.29 47.14 -9.48
N PRO A 339 -0.48 47.19 -8.38
CA PRO A 339 -0.44 48.38 -7.57
C PRO A 339 0.99 48.45 -7.03
N ASP A 340 1.71 49.45 -7.48
CA ASP A 340 3.03 49.80 -7.00
C ASP A 340 2.92 50.09 -5.48
N ALA A 341 3.13 49.06 -4.66
CA ALA A 341 3.00 49.16 -3.22
C ALA A 341 4.00 48.25 -2.51
N ARG A 342 5.29 48.45 -2.82
CA ARG A 342 6.25 48.64 -1.73
C ARG A 342 5.95 49.98 -1.05
N GLN A 343 4.79 50.07 -0.39
CA GLN A 343 4.53 51.09 0.61
C GLN A 343 4.57 50.40 1.96
N PRO A 344 5.59 50.63 2.81
CA PRO A 344 5.50 50.22 4.20
C PRO A 344 4.26 50.90 4.78
N ALA A 345 3.40 50.13 5.43
CA ALA A 345 2.22 50.64 6.11
C ALA A 345 2.62 51.87 6.94
N ARG A 346 2.24 53.07 6.47
CA ARG A 346 2.36 54.29 7.25
C ARG A 346 1.47 54.12 8.47
N VAL A 347 2.11 53.98 9.62
CA VAL A 347 1.50 54.24 10.92
C VAL A 347 0.92 55.66 10.89
N PRO A 348 -0.41 55.86 11.04
CA PRO A 348 -0.93 57.18 11.31
C PRO A 348 -0.68 57.49 12.79
N GLY A 349 0.31 58.32 13.03
CA GLY A 349 0.54 58.92 14.33
C GLY A 349 -0.54 59.96 14.66
N ARG A 350 -1.08 59.82 15.88
CA ARG A 350 -1.68 60.82 16.77
C ARG A 350 -2.99 61.50 16.40
N GLY A 351 -3.99 61.23 17.24
CA GLY A 351 -4.58 62.28 18.07
C GLY A 351 -6.09 62.50 17.92
N ALA A 352 -6.91 61.70 18.61
CA ALA A 352 -8.22 62.15 19.07
C ALA A 352 -8.78 61.25 20.19
N ARG A 353 -8.85 61.85 21.39
CA ARG A 353 -9.80 61.62 22.49
C ARG A 353 -9.98 60.19 23.02
N TRP A 354 -9.32 59.97 24.16
CA TRP A 354 -9.83 59.09 25.22
C TRP A 354 -11.24 59.50 25.62
N SER A 355 -12.16 58.53 25.63
CA SER A 355 -13.34 58.51 26.49
C SER A 355 -13.22 57.32 27.45
N PRO A 356 -13.64 57.44 28.71
CA PRO A 356 -13.31 56.49 29.75
C PRO A 356 -14.15 55.21 29.67
N VAL A 357 -13.51 54.10 30.06
CA VAL A 357 -14.05 52.76 30.24
C VAL A 357 -15.16 52.77 31.32
N PRO A 358 -16.35 52.17 31.08
CA PRO A 358 -17.26 51.84 32.17
C PRO A 358 -16.73 50.61 32.92
N ALA A 359 -16.71 50.70 34.25
CA ALA A 359 -16.30 49.65 35.17
C ALA A 359 -17.10 48.34 34.97
N PRO A 360 -16.50 47.16 35.24
CA PRO A 360 -17.21 45.89 35.19
C PRO A 360 -18.16 45.75 36.39
N GLU A 361 -19.43 45.44 36.10
CA GLU A 361 -20.41 44.97 37.08
C GLU A 361 -20.01 43.60 37.63
N PRO A 362 -20.14 43.34 38.95
CA PRO A 362 -19.85 42.04 39.54
C PRO A 362 -21.01 41.07 39.27
N VAL A 363 -20.75 40.02 38.49
CA VAL A 363 -21.67 38.89 38.31
C VAL A 363 -21.60 37.97 39.55
N PRO A 364 -22.72 37.49 40.11
CA PRO A 364 -22.73 36.66 41.31
C PRO A 364 -22.21 35.23 41.04
N ALA A 365 -21.54 34.66 42.03
CA ALA A 365 -21.14 33.26 42.06
C ALA A 365 -22.31 32.34 42.43
N ALA A 366 -22.66 31.41 41.53
CA ALA A 366 -23.34 30.11 41.75
C ALA A 366 -23.70 29.56 40.34
N ALA A 367 -23.66 28.28 39.98
CA ALA A 367 -23.48 27.00 40.68
C ALA A 367 -22.87 26.01 39.67
N GLY A 368 -22.14 25.01 40.16
CA GLY A 368 -21.54 23.97 39.31
C GLY A 368 -22.62 23.16 38.54
N PRO A 369 -22.37 22.75 37.29
CA PRO A 369 -23.31 21.93 36.57
C PRO A 369 -23.31 20.51 37.14
N ALA A 370 -24.53 20.04 37.43
CA ALA A 370 -24.85 18.69 37.85
C ALA A 370 -24.40 17.66 36.80
N VAL A 371 -23.95 16.52 37.30
CA VAL A 371 -23.64 15.30 36.54
C VAL A 371 -24.93 14.81 35.87
N GLY A 372 -25.07 15.06 34.57
CA GLY A 372 -26.03 14.38 33.71
C GLY A 372 -25.49 13.00 33.26
N PRO A 373 -26.36 12.04 32.92
CA PRO A 373 -25.93 10.69 32.54
C PRO A 373 -25.11 10.73 31.25
N ARG A 374 -24.01 9.98 31.23
CA ARG A 374 -23.15 9.76 30.05
C ARG A 374 -23.99 9.37 28.83
N PRO A 375 -23.86 10.03 27.67
CA PRO A 375 -24.40 9.50 26.43
C PRO A 375 -23.66 8.21 26.09
N GLU A 376 -24.43 7.15 25.87
CA GLU A 376 -23.98 5.86 25.41
C GLU A 376 -23.27 6.02 24.05
N PRO A 377 -22.08 5.44 23.82
CA PRO A 377 -21.40 5.57 22.54
C PRO A 377 -22.23 4.91 21.45
N VAL A 378 -22.64 5.72 20.46
CA VAL A 378 -23.23 5.25 19.21
C VAL A 378 -22.24 4.29 18.56
N ARG A 379 -22.54 2.98 18.58
CA ARG A 379 -21.81 1.97 17.83
C ARG A 379 -21.88 2.32 16.34
N ALA A 380 -20.74 2.65 15.75
CA ALA A 380 -20.60 2.66 14.29
C ALA A 380 -20.87 1.25 13.74
N PRO A 381 -21.44 1.15 12.52
CA PRO A 381 -21.81 -0.13 11.92
C PRO A 381 -20.59 -1.04 11.78
N SER A 382 -20.69 -2.24 12.36
CA SER A 382 -19.74 -3.33 12.14
C SER A 382 -19.59 -3.60 10.64
N VAL A 383 -18.38 -3.46 10.10
CA VAL A 383 -18.04 -3.87 8.74
C VAL A 383 -18.39 -5.36 8.62
N PRO A 384 -19.27 -5.76 7.69
CA PRO A 384 -19.58 -7.16 7.51
C PRO A 384 -18.33 -7.84 6.93
N VAL A 385 -17.69 -8.67 7.74
CA VAL A 385 -16.84 -9.77 7.23
C VAL A 385 -17.67 -10.47 6.15
N PRO A 386 -17.15 -10.70 4.93
CA PRO A 386 -17.90 -11.44 3.92
C PRO A 386 -18.39 -12.75 4.57
N PRO A 387 -19.71 -13.01 4.56
CA PRO A 387 -20.25 -14.17 5.24
C PRO A 387 -19.63 -15.43 4.63
N ARG A 388 -19.43 -16.47 5.46
CA ARG A 388 -19.12 -17.82 4.96
C ARG A 388 -20.18 -18.19 3.91
N GLY A 389 -19.75 -18.58 2.70
CA GLY A 389 -20.67 -18.82 1.58
C GLY A 389 -20.77 -17.65 0.61
N ASP A 390 -19.62 -17.20 0.08
CA ASP A 390 -19.58 -16.10 -0.88
C ASP A 390 -20.15 -16.53 -2.25
N ARG A 391 -21.45 -16.26 -2.47
CA ARG A 391 -22.17 -16.55 -3.71
C ARG A 391 -21.56 -15.87 -4.93
N HIS A 392 -20.85 -14.74 -4.76
CA HIS A 392 -20.19 -14.08 -5.87
C HIS A 392 -18.95 -14.86 -6.33
N LEU A 393 -18.27 -15.55 -5.42
CA LEU A 393 -17.15 -16.40 -5.79
C LEU A 393 -17.64 -17.52 -6.71
N VAL A 394 -18.74 -18.19 -6.37
CA VAL A 394 -19.38 -19.20 -7.23
C VAL A 394 -19.79 -18.61 -8.60
N ARG A 395 -20.36 -17.40 -8.61
CA ARG A 395 -20.72 -16.70 -9.86
C ARG A 395 -19.51 -16.39 -10.74
N LEU A 396 -18.35 -16.08 -10.16
CA LEU A 396 -17.11 -15.85 -10.92
C LEU A 396 -16.64 -17.12 -11.63
N TYR A 397 -16.72 -18.29 -10.98
CA TYR A 397 -16.41 -19.56 -11.65
C TYR A 397 -17.41 -19.89 -12.76
N GLN A 398 -18.70 -19.57 -12.59
CA GLN A 398 -19.70 -19.71 -13.66
C GLN A 398 -19.40 -18.79 -14.84
N LEU A 399 -19.06 -17.51 -14.59
CA LEU A 399 -18.66 -16.57 -15.63
C LEU A 399 -17.38 -17.01 -16.36
N LEU A 400 -16.46 -17.67 -15.65
CA LEU A 400 -15.25 -18.23 -16.23
C LEU A 400 -15.57 -19.33 -17.24
N ARG A 401 -16.61 -20.13 -16.98
CA ARG A 401 -17.16 -21.13 -17.91
C ARG A 401 -17.80 -20.48 -19.14
N GLU A 402 -18.52 -19.38 -18.94
CA GLU A 402 -19.22 -18.65 -20.01
C GLU A 402 -18.26 -17.82 -20.89
N THR A 403 -17.07 -17.46 -20.39
CA THR A 403 -16.14 -16.54 -21.07
C THR A 403 -15.11 -17.26 -21.93
N THR A 404 -15.16 -17.03 -23.25
CA THR A 404 -14.26 -17.67 -24.24
C THR A 404 -13.03 -16.82 -24.61
N ALA A 405 -13.06 -15.52 -24.37
CA ALA A 405 -11.96 -14.61 -24.71
C ALA A 405 -10.80 -14.70 -23.69
N PRO A 406 -9.54 -14.90 -24.12
CA PRO A 406 -8.39 -15.05 -23.21
C PRO A 406 -8.21 -13.89 -22.22
N ALA A 407 -8.42 -12.64 -22.66
CA ALA A 407 -8.37 -11.46 -21.81
C ALA A 407 -9.49 -11.44 -20.75
N GLY A 408 -10.68 -11.94 -21.11
CA GLY A 408 -11.80 -12.09 -20.17
C GLY A 408 -11.56 -13.20 -19.16
N THR A 409 -10.98 -14.32 -19.60
CA THR A 409 -10.56 -15.42 -18.72
C THR A 409 -9.53 -14.94 -17.70
N ALA A 410 -8.44 -14.30 -18.16
CA ALA A 410 -7.40 -13.76 -17.28
C ALA A 410 -7.98 -12.80 -16.23
N ARG A 411 -8.87 -11.90 -16.67
CA ARG A 411 -9.56 -10.94 -15.80
C ARG A 411 -10.40 -11.61 -14.72
N ILE A 412 -11.16 -12.65 -15.06
CA ILE A 412 -11.98 -13.39 -14.09
C ILE A 412 -11.10 -14.18 -13.11
N VAL A 413 -9.98 -14.75 -13.56
CA VAL A 413 -8.99 -15.37 -12.66
C VAL A 413 -8.44 -14.37 -11.65
N ASP A 414 -8.10 -13.16 -12.09
CA ASP A 414 -7.60 -12.10 -11.20
C ASP A 414 -8.66 -11.67 -10.17
N TRP A 415 -9.95 -11.68 -10.55
CA TRP A 415 -11.05 -11.43 -9.63
C TRP A 415 -11.23 -12.53 -8.59
N VAL A 416 -11.11 -13.80 -8.97
CA VAL A 416 -11.13 -14.93 -8.04
C VAL A 416 -9.98 -14.77 -7.04
N ALA A 417 -8.75 -14.59 -7.53
CA ALA A 417 -7.56 -14.40 -6.70
C ALA A 417 -7.71 -13.26 -5.68
N ALA A 418 -8.17 -12.09 -6.14
CA ALA A 418 -8.37 -10.92 -5.30
C ALA A 418 -9.45 -11.14 -4.23
N ARG A 419 -10.48 -11.94 -4.53
CA ARG A 419 -11.58 -12.21 -3.60
C ARG A 419 -11.17 -13.22 -2.52
N THR A 420 -10.42 -14.26 -2.88
CA THR A 420 -9.81 -15.20 -1.92
C THR A 420 -8.88 -14.50 -0.95
N ALA A 421 -8.02 -13.61 -1.45
CA ALA A 421 -7.08 -12.84 -0.63
C ALA A 421 -7.76 -11.93 0.41
N ARG A 422 -9.06 -11.62 0.25
CA ARG A 422 -9.88 -10.87 1.21
C ARG A 422 -10.56 -11.76 2.25
N GLY A 423 -10.24 -13.05 2.29
CA GLY A 423 -10.83 -14.01 3.22
C GLY A 423 -12.20 -14.53 2.80
N ALA A 424 -12.55 -14.43 1.51
CA ALA A 424 -13.75 -15.08 1.00
C ALA A 424 -13.58 -16.59 1.05
N VAL A 425 -14.53 -17.28 1.68
CA VAL A 425 -14.53 -18.73 1.85
C VAL A 425 -15.81 -19.30 1.25
N LEU A 426 -15.67 -20.37 0.47
CA LEU A 426 -16.80 -21.13 -0.05
C LEU A 426 -17.52 -21.87 1.09
N ASP A 427 -18.84 -21.87 1.07
CA ASP A 427 -19.64 -22.82 1.87
C ASP A 427 -19.68 -24.19 1.16
N ARG A 428 -20.30 -25.19 1.79
CA ARG A 428 -20.35 -26.56 1.26
C ARG A 428 -21.04 -26.65 -0.11
N GLU A 429 -22.07 -25.82 -0.34
CA GLU A 429 -22.79 -25.76 -1.62
C GLU A 429 -21.91 -25.09 -2.69
N GLY A 430 -21.31 -23.94 -2.37
CA GLY A 430 -20.38 -23.24 -3.25
C GLY A 430 -19.13 -24.04 -3.58
N PHE A 431 -18.59 -24.79 -2.63
CA PHE A 431 -17.47 -25.71 -2.85
C PHE A 431 -17.84 -26.78 -3.88
N SER A 432 -18.97 -27.45 -3.70
CA SER A 432 -19.48 -28.47 -4.64
C SER A 432 -19.73 -27.87 -6.02
N SER A 433 -20.31 -26.67 -6.09
CA SER A 433 -20.60 -25.97 -7.34
C SER A 433 -19.32 -25.59 -8.09
N VAL A 434 -18.33 -25.02 -7.41
CA VAL A 434 -17.02 -24.67 -7.99
C VAL A 434 -16.28 -25.93 -8.43
N LEU A 435 -16.28 -26.97 -7.60
CA LEU A 435 -15.64 -28.25 -7.95
C LEU A 435 -16.26 -28.83 -9.23
N HIS A 436 -17.59 -28.80 -9.36
CA HIS A 436 -18.30 -29.27 -10.55
C HIS A 436 -18.05 -28.39 -11.79
N VAL A 437 -18.00 -27.07 -11.62
CA VAL A 437 -17.63 -26.14 -12.71
C VAL A 437 -16.23 -26.46 -13.23
N MET A 438 -15.29 -26.77 -12.33
CA MET A 438 -13.93 -27.18 -12.70
C MET A 438 -13.83 -28.64 -13.16
N GLU A 439 -14.80 -29.51 -12.83
CA GLU A 439 -14.91 -30.90 -13.29
C GLU A 439 -15.33 -30.99 -14.77
N GLY A 440 -16.01 -29.94 -15.26
CA GLY A 440 -16.63 -29.85 -16.57
C GLY A 440 -15.79 -30.34 -17.75
N GLU A 441 -14.60 -29.81 -18.04
CA GLU A 441 -13.75 -30.36 -19.11
C GLU A 441 -12.28 -29.92 -18.93
N ARG A 442 -11.36 -30.62 -19.63
CA ARG A 442 -9.94 -30.24 -19.82
C ARG A 442 -9.73 -28.78 -20.24
N TRP A 443 -10.80 -28.12 -20.72
CA TRP A 443 -10.87 -26.70 -21.08
C TRP A 443 -10.28 -25.76 -20.03
N PHE A 444 -10.48 -26.03 -18.73
CA PHE A 444 -10.00 -25.14 -17.67
C PHE A 444 -8.48 -25.13 -17.58
N ALA A 445 -7.86 -26.31 -17.65
CA ALA A 445 -6.42 -26.46 -17.63
C ALA A 445 -5.80 -25.92 -18.91
N ASP A 446 -6.36 -26.29 -20.06
CA ASP A 446 -5.84 -25.90 -21.38
C ASP A 446 -5.94 -24.39 -21.60
N ARG A 447 -7.04 -23.76 -21.18
CA ARG A 447 -7.26 -22.32 -21.33
C ARG A 447 -6.33 -21.51 -20.42
N VAL A 448 -6.13 -21.95 -19.18
CA VAL A 448 -5.25 -21.25 -18.24
C VAL A 448 -3.78 -21.48 -18.58
N ALA A 449 -3.41 -22.66 -19.08
CA ALA A 449 -2.05 -22.93 -19.56
C ALA A 449 -1.63 -22.00 -20.71
N GLY A 450 -2.58 -21.58 -21.55
CA GLY A 450 -2.34 -20.62 -22.64
C GLY A 450 -2.26 -19.14 -22.21
N LEU A 451 -2.46 -18.83 -20.92
CA LEU A 451 -2.34 -17.46 -20.41
C LEU A 451 -0.92 -17.16 -19.91
N PRO A 452 -0.48 -15.89 -19.93
CA PRO A 452 0.72 -15.47 -19.20
C PRO A 452 0.60 -15.85 -17.73
N ASP A 453 1.65 -16.48 -17.18
CA ASP A 453 1.68 -17.01 -15.81
C ASP A 453 0.60 -18.06 -15.51
N GLY A 454 0.24 -18.89 -16.50
CA GLY A 454 -0.80 -19.92 -16.39
C GLY A 454 -0.72 -20.77 -15.12
N THR A 455 0.47 -21.17 -14.69
CA THR A 455 0.67 -21.92 -13.43
C THR A 455 0.26 -21.12 -12.19
N ALA A 456 0.68 -19.85 -12.09
CA ALA A 456 0.33 -19.01 -10.94
C ALA A 456 -1.16 -18.65 -10.93
N ARG A 457 -1.76 -18.51 -12.12
CA ARG A 457 -3.20 -18.28 -12.32
C ARG A 457 -4.04 -19.51 -11.97
N MET A 458 -3.56 -20.69 -12.33
CA MET A 458 -4.19 -21.96 -11.92
C MET A 458 -4.13 -22.13 -10.41
N ALA A 459 -2.99 -21.80 -9.78
CA ALA A 459 -2.87 -21.81 -8.31
C ALA A 459 -3.89 -20.88 -7.66
N ALA A 460 -4.07 -19.66 -8.19
CA ALA A 460 -5.04 -18.70 -7.67
C ALA A 460 -6.51 -19.14 -7.85
N LEU A 461 -6.82 -19.88 -8.91
CA LEU A 461 -8.14 -20.51 -9.11
C LEU A 461 -8.38 -21.72 -8.19
N MET A 462 -7.33 -22.33 -7.67
CA MET A 462 -7.45 -23.48 -6.79
C MET A 462 -7.46 -23.04 -5.31
N GLU A 463 -6.87 -21.90 -4.99
CA GLU A 463 -6.75 -21.34 -3.64
C GLU A 463 -8.07 -21.31 -2.83
N PRO A 464 -9.24 -20.90 -3.39
CA PRO A 464 -10.50 -20.96 -2.65
C PRO A 464 -10.96 -22.34 -2.19
N LEU A 465 -10.59 -23.39 -2.94
CA LEU A 465 -10.95 -24.77 -2.60
C LEU A 465 -10.18 -25.23 -1.36
N PHE A 466 -8.91 -24.84 -1.25
CA PHE A 466 -8.08 -25.14 -0.08
C PHE A 466 -8.42 -24.25 1.12
N ALA A 467 -8.85 -23.01 0.90
CA ALA A 467 -9.34 -22.13 1.96
C ALA A 467 -10.65 -22.62 2.61
N ALA A 468 -11.45 -23.42 1.89
CA ALA A 468 -12.78 -23.87 2.33
C ALA A 468 -12.78 -24.88 3.49
N SER A 469 -11.64 -25.48 3.88
CA SER A 469 -11.46 -26.34 5.08
C SER A 469 -12.35 -27.59 5.25
N PHE A 470 -13.44 -27.78 4.49
CA PHE A 470 -14.45 -28.84 4.70
C PHE A 470 -14.60 -29.81 3.50
N GLY A 471 -13.72 -29.73 2.50
CA GLY A 471 -13.84 -30.42 1.21
C GLY A 471 -12.60 -31.23 0.79
N ASP A 472 -11.74 -31.55 1.75
CA ASP A 472 -10.42 -32.16 1.56
C ASP A 472 -10.51 -33.54 0.86
N ASP A 473 -11.40 -34.42 1.33
CA ASP A 473 -11.59 -35.76 0.72
C ASP A 473 -12.14 -35.69 -0.71
N ALA A 474 -13.06 -34.76 -0.99
CA ALA A 474 -13.64 -34.59 -2.32
C ALA A 474 -12.64 -34.01 -3.32
N LEU A 475 -11.74 -33.16 -2.85
CA LEU A 475 -10.64 -32.62 -3.64
C LEU A 475 -9.55 -33.67 -3.88
N GLU A 476 -9.21 -34.46 -2.86
CA GLU A 476 -8.28 -35.60 -2.96
C GLU A 476 -8.81 -36.66 -3.95
N ASP A 477 -10.06 -37.10 -3.79
CA ASP A 477 -10.69 -38.07 -4.69
C ASP A 477 -10.79 -37.55 -6.13
N ARG A 478 -10.94 -36.24 -6.33
CA ARG A 478 -10.91 -35.63 -7.65
C ARG A 478 -9.51 -35.70 -8.27
N LEU A 479 -8.47 -35.28 -7.54
CA LEU A 479 -7.09 -35.32 -8.03
C LEU A 479 -6.64 -36.76 -8.30
N ARG A 480 -7.08 -37.71 -7.46
CA ARG A 480 -6.87 -39.15 -7.64
C ARG A 480 -7.57 -39.69 -8.89
N ARG A 481 -8.85 -39.35 -9.12
CA ARG A 481 -9.58 -39.72 -10.34
C ARG A 481 -8.98 -39.11 -11.61
N ALA A 482 -8.56 -37.84 -11.55
CA ALA A 482 -7.87 -37.18 -12.66
C ALA A 482 -6.53 -37.87 -12.98
N HIS A 483 -5.79 -38.28 -11.95
CA HIS A 483 -4.57 -39.05 -12.10
C HIS A 483 -4.83 -40.42 -12.76
N ALA A 484 -5.84 -41.16 -12.28
CA ALA A 484 -6.20 -42.47 -12.81
C ALA A 484 -6.74 -42.43 -14.27
N ASN A 485 -7.36 -41.32 -14.69
CA ASN A 485 -7.98 -41.15 -16.00
C ASN A 485 -7.03 -40.53 -17.07
N GLY A 486 -5.71 -40.68 -16.90
CA GLY A 486 -4.73 -40.35 -17.93
C GLY A 486 -3.98 -39.03 -17.72
N GLY A 487 -3.68 -38.65 -16.48
CA GLY A 487 -2.79 -37.50 -16.24
C GLY A 487 -3.46 -36.33 -15.51
N LEU A 488 -2.77 -35.75 -14.50
CA LEU A 488 -3.04 -34.39 -14.05
C LEU A 488 -2.40 -33.46 -15.08
N ALA A 489 -3.14 -32.45 -15.54
CA ALA A 489 -2.58 -31.48 -16.47
C ALA A 489 -1.32 -30.81 -15.85
N PRO A 490 -0.22 -30.61 -16.59
CA PRO A 490 1.02 -30.08 -16.04
C PRO A 490 0.85 -28.75 -15.29
N VAL A 491 -0.01 -27.86 -15.82
CA VAL A 491 -0.33 -26.57 -15.18
C VAL A 491 -1.01 -26.75 -13.80
N ILE A 492 -1.76 -27.83 -13.59
CA ILE A 492 -2.40 -28.16 -12.31
C ILE A 492 -1.35 -28.75 -11.35
N ALA A 493 -0.50 -29.66 -11.84
CA ALA A 493 0.59 -30.24 -11.05
C ALA A 493 1.56 -29.16 -10.54
N ASP A 494 1.97 -28.25 -11.41
CA ASP A 494 2.85 -27.14 -11.04
C ASP A 494 2.13 -26.12 -10.13
N ALA A 495 0.83 -25.89 -10.34
CA ALA A 495 0.02 -25.02 -9.49
C ALA A 495 -0.15 -25.57 -8.06
N LEU A 496 -0.28 -26.88 -7.89
CA LEU A 496 -0.28 -27.53 -6.58
C LEU A 496 1.05 -27.30 -5.85
N GLY A 497 2.18 -27.34 -6.56
CA GLY A 497 3.49 -27.00 -5.99
C GLY A 497 3.56 -25.52 -5.56
N VAL A 498 2.99 -24.61 -6.35
CA VAL A 498 2.88 -23.18 -6.00
C VAL A 498 1.95 -22.96 -4.80
N LEU A 499 0.87 -23.74 -4.67
CA LEU A 499 -0.06 -23.67 -3.54
C LEU A 499 0.55 -24.22 -2.26
N ALA A 500 1.30 -25.32 -2.31
CA ALA A 500 2.03 -25.83 -1.14
C ALA A 500 2.92 -24.75 -0.52
N ALA A 501 3.56 -23.92 -1.36
CA ALA A 501 4.41 -22.82 -0.92
C ALA A 501 3.65 -21.60 -0.36
N ARG A 502 2.32 -21.55 -0.46
CA ARG A 502 1.46 -20.44 -0.01
C ARG A 502 0.58 -20.77 1.19
N LEU A 503 0.40 -22.06 1.48
CA LEU A 503 -0.45 -22.53 2.57
C LEU A 503 0.33 -22.57 3.90
N GLU A 504 -0.42 -22.51 5.01
CA GLU A 504 0.13 -22.77 6.35
C GLU A 504 0.81 -24.15 6.42
N PRO A 505 1.84 -24.35 7.27
CA PRO A 505 2.66 -25.58 7.29
C PRO A 505 1.83 -26.87 7.33
N ASP A 506 0.86 -26.98 8.24
CA ASP A 506 0.00 -28.17 8.38
C ASP A 506 -0.81 -28.46 7.10
N ARG A 507 -1.17 -27.42 6.36
CA ARG A 507 -1.92 -27.52 5.11
C ARG A 507 -1.03 -27.78 3.91
N ALA A 508 0.19 -27.26 3.92
CA ALA A 508 1.22 -27.58 2.94
C ALA A 508 1.63 -29.06 3.05
N ASP A 509 1.79 -29.58 4.27
CA ASP A 509 2.12 -30.98 4.53
C ASP A 509 0.98 -31.91 4.09
N TRP A 510 -0.27 -31.57 4.42
CA TRP A 510 -1.44 -32.30 3.93
C TRP A 510 -1.49 -32.33 2.39
N LEU A 511 -1.24 -31.19 1.73
CA LEU A 511 -1.21 -31.10 0.26
C LEU A 511 -0.04 -31.91 -0.33
N ALA A 512 1.12 -31.92 0.32
CA ALA A 512 2.29 -32.66 -0.11
C ALA A 512 2.08 -34.18 -0.01
N GLU A 513 1.55 -34.65 1.12
CA GLU A 513 1.31 -36.06 1.38
C GLU A 513 0.14 -36.63 0.56
N ARG A 514 -0.95 -35.87 0.41
CA ARG A 514 -2.20 -36.37 -0.18
C ARG A 514 -2.40 -36.00 -1.63
N CYS A 515 -1.77 -34.94 -2.14
CA CYS A 515 -2.05 -34.41 -3.48
C CYS A 515 -0.82 -34.38 -4.40
N LEU A 516 0.37 -34.01 -3.90
CA LEU A 516 1.60 -33.94 -4.71
C LEU A 516 2.20 -35.32 -5.05
N GLY A 517 1.93 -36.36 -4.25
CA GLY A 517 2.35 -37.72 -4.55
C GLY A 517 1.90 -38.22 -5.93
N TYR A 518 0.70 -37.83 -6.38
CA TYR A 518 0.15 -38.17 -7.69
C TYR A 518 0.81 -37.39 -8.84
N ALA A 519 1.16 -36.12 -8.63
CA ALA A 519 1.83 -35.27 -9.61
C ALA A 519 3.28 -35.74 -9.87
N LEU A 520 3.94 -36.26 -8.84
CA LEU A 520 5.31 -36.78 -8.93
C LEU A 520 5.37 -38.19 -9.56
N ALA A 521 4.36 -39.05 -9.32
CA ALA A 521 4.29 -40.40 -9.89
C ALA A 521 4.12 -40.42 -11.43
N GLN A 522 3.35 -39.49 -12.00
CA GLN A 522 3.11 -39.40 -13.45
C GLN A 522 4.37 -39.21 -14.29
N ARG A 523 5.36 -38.45 -13.78
CA ARG A 523 6.61 -38.20 -14.51
C ARG A 523 7.53 -39.41 -14.61
N ALA A 524 7.32 -40.41 -13.76
CA ALA A 524 8.06 -41.66 -13.82
C ALA A 524 7.54 -42.57 -14.94
N GLU A 525 6.23 -42.59 -15.20
CA GLU A 525 5.59 -43.42 -16.22
C GLU A 525 5.73 -42.85 -17.65
N ASP A 526 5.66 -41.51 -17.82
CA ASP A 526 5.86 -40.84 -19.13
C ASP A 526 7.26 -41.06 -19.72
N ARG A 527 8.24 -41.47 -18.91
CA ARG A 527 9.61 -41.79 -19.36
C ARG A 527 9.77 -43.24 -19.83
N THR A 528 8.74 -44.07 -19.74
CA THR A 528 8.78 -45.51 -20.07
C THR A 528 7.99 -45.91 -21.31
N ALA A 529 7.34 -44.97 -22.01
CA ALA A 529 6.63 -45.27 -23.25
C ALA A 529 7.59 -45.39 -24.47
N PRO A 530 7.46 -46.41 -25.33
CA PRO A 530 8.35 -46.60 -26.49
C PRO A 530 8.05 -45.59 -27.61
N ALA A 531 9.13 -45.11 -28.24
CA ALA A 531 9.18 -44.01 -29.19
C ALA A 531 8.31 -44.22 -30.46
N GLY A 532 7.34 -43.33 -30.65
CA GLY A 532 6.76 -42.98 -31.96
C GLY A 532 7.28 -41.63 -32.45
N PRO A 533 7.17 -41.30 -33.76
CA PRO A 533 7.84 -40.15 -34.35
C PRO A 533 7.29 -38.82 -33.82
N ALA A 534 8.21 -37.90 -33.58
CA ALA A 534 8.08 -36.72 -32.73
C ALA A 534 7.06 -35.67 -33.19
N PRO A 535 6.18 -35.16 -32.29
CA PRO A 535 5.82 -33.75 -32.28
C PRO A 535 6.89 -32.93 -31.54
N ALA A 536 6.91 -31.63 -31.79
CA ALA A 536 7.87 -30.64 -31.27
C ALA A 536 8.20 -30.79 -29.76
N PRO A 537 9.42 -30.46 -29.32
CA PRO A 537 9.89 -30.78 -27.98
C PRO A 537 8.98 -30.15 -26.91
N PRO A 538 8.46 -30.94 -25.94
CA PRO A 538 7.76 -30.37 -24.80
C PRO A 538 8.75 -29.51 -23.99
N GLN A 539 8.32 -28.30 -23.63
CA GLN A 539 9.11 -27.40 -22.79
C GLN A 539 9.40 -28.07 -21.44
N GLU A 540 10.67 -28.42 -21.22
CA GLU A 540 11.14 -29.01 -19.97
C GLU A 540 11.14 -27.98 -18.83
N SER A 541 10.58 -28.37 -17.68
CA SER A 541 10.68 -27.59 -16.44
C SER A 541 12.10 -27.71 -15.87
N VAL A 542 12.83 -26.60 -15.89
CA VAL A 542 14.18 -26.44 -15.32
C VAL A 542 14.21 -26.75 -13.81
N VAL A 543 13.08 -26.55 -13.11
CA VAL A 543 12.95 -26.81 -11.67
C VAL A 543 12.84 -28.32 -11.37
N ALA A 544 12.15 -29.07 -12.24
CA ALA A 544 12.02 -30.52 -12.09
C ALA A 544 13.28 -31.29 -12.53
N ALA A 545 14.01 -30.76 -13.52
CA ALA A 545 15.31 -31.32 -13.93
C ALA A 545 16.35 -31.27 -12.79
N ALA A 546 16.31 -30.22 -11.96
CA ALA A 546 17.17 -30.10 -10.79
C ALA A 546 16.84 -31.09 -9.66
N LEU A 547 15.57 -31.52 -9.53
CA LEU A 547 15.12 -32.45 -8.50
C LEU A 547 15.37 -33.94 -8.83
N LEU A 548 15.71 -34.28 -10.09
CA LEU A 548 15.82 -35.67 -10.56
C LEU A 548 17.26 -36.20 -10.69
N LEU A 549 18.29 -35.44 -10.34
CA LEU A 549 19.69 -35.87 -10.48
C LEU A 549 20.27 -36.77 -9.37
N PRO A 550 19.75 -36.86 -8.12
CA PRO A 550 20.32 -37.79 -7.14
C PRO A 550 19.52 -39.10 -6.97
N GLY A 551 18.40 -39.29 -7.68
CA GLY A 551 17.38 -40.28 -7.31
C GLY A 551 17.56 -41.71 -7.81
N ARG A 552 18.65 -42.08 -8.51
CA ARG A 552 18.69 -43.39 -9.20
C ARG A 552 19.37 -44.56 -8.48
N TRP A 553 20.18 -44.38 -7.42
CA TRP A 553 20.98 -45.51 -6.89
C TRP A 553 21.27 -45.53 -5.37
N LEU A 554 20.51 -44.84 -4.50
CA LEU A 554 20.82 -44.84 -3.06
C LEU A 554 19.59 -44.96 -2.14
N PRO A 555 19.66 -45.76 -1.06
CA PRO A 555 18.58 -45.88 -0.07
C PRO A 555 18.38 -44.58 0.71
N GLY A 556 17.15 -44.34 1.18
CA GLY A 556 16.65 -43.05 1.71
C GLY A 556 17.44 -42.43 2.87
N THR A 557 18.26 -43.21 3.58
CA THR A 557 19.15 -42.70 4.63
C THR A 557 20.39 -41.98 4.10
N ALA A 558 20.83 -42.27 2.87
CA ALA A 558 21.94 -41.58 2.22
C ALA A 558 21.54 -40.22 1.61
N VAL A 559 20.23 -40.01 1.35
CA VAL A 559 19.69 -38.76 0.78
C VAL A 559 19.87 -37.60 1.77
N GLY A 560 19.65 -37.83 3.06
CA GLY A 560 19.86 -36.81 4.10
C GLY A 560 21.31 -36.38 4.24
N PHE A 561 22.26 -37.31 4.07
CA PHE A 561 23.69 -37.03 4.18
C PHE A 561 24.23 -36.34 2.91
N LEU A 562 23.78 -36.74 1.72
CA LEU A 562 24.17 -36.13 0.44
C LEU A 562 23.69 -34.69 0.31
N VAL A 563 22.46 -34.39 0.75
CA VAL A 563 21.93 -33.02 0.77
C VAL A 563 22.77 -32.09 1.66
N TRP A 564 23.34 -32.63 2.74
CA TRP A 564 24.21 -31.90 3.65
C TRP A 564 25.65 -31.73 3.13
N THR A 565 26.20 -32.71 2.39
CA THR A 565 27.59 -32.68 1.90
C THR A 565 27.77 -32.11 0.49
N TRP A 566 26.69 -31.95 -0.27
CA TRP A 566 26.70 -31.45 -1.66
C TRP A 566 27.42 -30.10 -1.85
N PRO A 567 27.30 -29.10 -0.95
CA PRO A 567 27.99 -27.82 -1.09
C PRO A 567 29.52 -27.95 -0.97
N ALA A 568 29.99 -28.83 -0.09
CA ALA A 568 31.42 -29.09 0.10
C ALA A 568 32.02 -29.86 -1.10
N LEU A 569 31.26 -30.79 -1.68
CA LEU A 569 31.67 -31.57 -2.86
C LEU A 569 31.71 -30.71 -4.13
N LEU A 570 30.77 -29.77 -4.30
CA LEU A 570 30.80 -28.76 -5.36
C LEU A 570 31.98 -27.79 -5.21
N ALA A 571 32.30 -27.37 -3.99
CA ALA A 571 33.47 -26.53 -3.73
C ALA A 571 34.79 -27.26 -4.06
N VAL A 572 34.91 -28.55 -3.71
CA VAL A 572 36.07 -29.38 -4.04
C VAL A 572 36.21 -29.60 -5.56
N LEU A 573 35.09 -29.80 -6.28
CA LEU A 573 35.08 -29.93 -7.74
C LEU A 573 35.41 -28.64 -8.49
N VAL A 574 35.05 -27.48 -7.92
CA VAL A 574 35.43 -26.16 -8.47
C VAL A 574 36.91 -25.89 -8.25
N VAL A 575 37.47 -26.26 -7.09
CA VAL A 575 38.92 -26.13 -6.81
C VAL A 575 39.74 -27.09 -7.67
N LEU A 576 39.29 -28.33 -7.88
CA LEU A 576 39.95 -29.32 -8.77
C LEU A 576 39.86 -28.99 -10.27
N ARG A 577 39.01 -28.06 -10.68
CA ARG A 577 38.95 -27.55 -12.06
C ARG A 577 39.76 -26.28 -12.28
N LEU A 578 40.22 -25.64 -11.21
CA LEU A 578 40.98 -24.40 -11.22
C LEU A 578 42.47 -24.61 -10.88
N ALA A 579 42.84 -25.81 -10.41
CA ALA A 579 44.20 -26.34 -10.36
C ALA A 579 44.45 -27.24 -11.57
#